data_AF-A0A7M7RFL2-F1
#
_entry.id   AF-A0A7M7RFL2-F1
#
_cell.length_a   1.000
_cell.length_b   1.000
_cell.length_c   1.000
_cell.angle_alpha   90.00
_cell.angle_beta   90.00
_cell.angle_gamma   90.00
#
_symmetry.space_group_name_H-M   'P 1'
#
loop_
_entity.id
_entity.type
_entity.pdbx_description
1 polymer ?
#
loop_
_entity_poly.entity_id
_entity_poly.type
_entity_poly.pdbx_seq_one_letter_code
_entity_poly.pdbx_strand_id
1 'polypeptide(L)'
;MAKVQVTNVTVLDNPANFLNPFQFEITFECAENLTEDLEWKIIYVGSAETEDYDQTLDSVLVGPVSQGRHMFVFQAEPPKPALIPQGDILGVTVVLITCSYRSQEFIRVGYYVNNEYSDPELIECNESEKQPTVPQFDKVMRNILHSKPRVTRFTIDWDDPPLVDSENIAPTAPNIQQEQSTSLSNGAKDHMMKAGEYVAGPNNTDSNSSIPDYVQDMECH
;
A
#
# COMPACT_ATOMS: atom_id res chain seq x y z
N MET A 1 27.38 -5.29 -1.25
CA MET A 1 27.16 -4.04 -2.02
C MET A 1 25.72 -4.05 -2.51
N ALA A 2 25.10 -2.89 -2.78
CA ALA A 2 23.75 -2.88 -3.34
C ALA A 2 23.75 -3.51 -4.75
N LYS A 3 22.92 -4.52 -4.98
CA LYS A 3 22.81 -5.17 -6.31
C LYS A 3 22.03 -4.31 -7.31
N VAL A 4 21.17 -3.42 -6.82
CA VAL A 4 20.37 -2.49 -7.65
C VAL A 4 20.74 -1.06 -7.34
N GLN A 5 20.92 -0.26 -8.38
CA GLN A 5 21.18 1.16 -8.30
C GLN A 5 20.24 1.95 -9.20
N VAL A 6 19.39 2.79 -8.61
CA VAL A 6 18.60 3.76 -9.37
C VAL A 6 19.52 4.86 -9.89
N THR A 7 19.49 5.05 -11.21
CA THR A 7 20.37 5.98 -11.94
C THR A 7 19.69 7.30 -12.24
N ASN A 8 18.42 7.26 -12.64
CA ASN A 8 17.63 8.44 -12.94
C ASN A 8 16.14 8.21 -12.68
N VAL A 9 15.45 9.27 -12.27
CA VAL A 9 13.99 9.33 -12.18
C VAL A 9 13.55 10.63 -12.80
N THR A 10 12.89 10.53 -13.96
CA THR A 10 12.34 11.67 -14.69
C THR A 10 10.85 11.79 -14.39
N VAL A 11 10.43 12.96 -13.93
CA VAL A 11 9.00 13.27 -13.75
C VAL A 11 8.42 13.67 -15.11
N LEU A 12 7.37 12.98 -15.53
CA LEU A 12 6.62 13.27 -16.75
C LEU A 12 5.32 14.03 -16.39
N ASP A 13 4.73 14.71 -17.38
CA ASP A 13 3.48 15.47 -17.23
C ASP A 13 3.46 16.42 -16.01
N ASN A 14 4.39 17.39 -16.00
CA ASN A 14 4.52 18.35 -14.90
C ASN A 14 4.79 19.79 -15.40
N PRO A 15 4.07 20.81 -14.89
CA PRO A 15 2.96 20.75 -13.94
C PRO A 15 1.66 20.19 -14.56
N ALA A 16 0.78 19.62 -13.74
CA ALA A 16 -0.47 19.00 -14.19
C ALA A 16 -1.61 19.20 -13.17
N ASN A 17 -2.85 18.90 -13.56
CA ASN A 17 -3.98 18.94 -12.63
C ASN A 17 -3.78 17.94 -11.47
N PHE A 18 -4.34 18.24 -10.30
CA PHE A 18 -4.25 17.38 -9.12
C PHE A 18 -4.81 15.96 -9.37
N LEU A 19 -5.88 15.87 -10.16
CA LEU A 19 -6.54 14.62 -10.53
C LEU A 19 -5.85 13.89 -11.71
N ASN A 20 -4.77 14.44 -12.27
CA ASN A 20 -4.00 13.71 -13.27
C ASN A 20 -3.15 12.61 -12.61
N PRO A 21 -2.99 11.45 -13.27
CA PRO A 21 -2.07 10.41 -12.83
C PRO A 21 -0.65 10.95 -12.63
N PHE A 22 0.08 10.36 -11.69
CA PHE A 22 1.53 10.54 -11.59
C PHE A 22 2.21 9.70 -12.66
N GLN A 23 3.25 10.23 -13.28
CA GLN A 23 4.04 9.51 -14.28
C GLN A 23 5.53 9.74 -14.03
N PHE A 24 6.24 8.64 -13.76
CA PHE A 24 7.68 8.66 -13.53
C PHE A 24 8.38 7.70 -14.48
N GLU A 25 9.36 8.18 -15.23
CA GLU A 25 10.27 7.30 -15.96
C GLU A 25 11.44 6.96 -15.04
N ILE A 26 11.53 5.69 -14.65
CA ILE A 26 12.52 5.19 -13.72
C ILE A 26 13.57 4.42 -14.51
N THR A 27 14.83 4.80 -14.34
CA THR A 27 15.98 4.08 -14.88
C THR A 27 16.83 3.53 -13.74
N PHE A 28 17.06 2.22 -13.72
CA PHE A 28 17.91 1.58 -12.73
C PHE A 28 18.87 0.58 -13.37
N GLU A 29 19.96 0.29 -12.69
CA GLU A 29 20.97 -0.67 -13.11
C GLU A 29 21.04 -1.80 -12.08
N CYS A 30 21.08 -3.03 -12.58
CA CYS A 30 21.22 -4.23 -11.79
C CYS A 30 22.61 -4.83 -12.03
N ALA A 31 23.41 -4.94 -10.98
CA ALA A 31 24.78 -5.44 -11.05
C ALA A 31 24.84 -6.96 -11.25
N GLU A 32 23.81 -7.70 -10.82
CA GLU A 32 23.70 -9.16 -10.89
C GLU A 32 22.25 -9.56 -11.22
N ASN A 33 22.01 -10.82 -11.58
CA ASN A 33 20.63 -11.30 -11.76
C ASN A 33 19.94 -11.43 -10.40
N LEU A 34 18.75 -10.85 -10.26
CA LEU A 34 17.91 -11.04 -9.07
C LEU A 34 17.04 -12.28 -9.21
N THR A 35 16.88 -13.00 -8.11
CA THR A 35 16.02 -14.19 -8.03
C THR A 35 14.57 -13.84 -7.77
N GLU A 36 14.33 -12.74 -7.05
CA GLU A 36 13.00 -12.24 -6.71
C GLU A 36 12.69 -10.91 -7.37
N ASP A 37 11.42 -10.52 -7.31
CA ASP A 37 10.93 -9.30 -7.91
C ASP A 37 11.27 -8.07 -7.05
N LEU A 38 11.50 -6.95 -7.70
CA LEU A 38 11.55 -5.64 -7.06
C LEU A 38 10.14 -5.11 -6.90
N GLU A 39 9.78 -4.70 -5.69
CA GLU A 39 8.51 -4.02 -5.42
C GLU A 39 8.73 -2.52 -5.47
N TRP A 40 8.05 -1.83 -6.38
CA TRP A 40 8.06 -0.38 -6.49
C TRP A 40 6.72 0.17 -6.03
N LYS A 41 6.74 1.18 -5.16
CA LYS A 41 5.53 1.86 -4.68
C LYS A 41 5.63 3.35 -4.89
N ILE A 42 4.50 3.96 -5.28
CA ILE A 42 4.32 5.40 -5.23
C ILE A 42 3.43 5.70 -4.03
N ILE A 43 3.93 6.54 -3.12
CA ILE A 43 3.25 6.90 -1.88
C ILE A 43 3.08 8.41 -1.87
N TYR A 44 1.86 8.88 -1.70
CA TYR A 44 1.54 10.29 -1.54
C TYR A 44 1.37 10.60 -0.05
N VAL A 45 2.09 11.59 0.43
CA VAL A 45 1.99 12.03 1.83
C VAL A 45 0.76 12.91 1.99
N GLY A 46 -0.22 12.43 2.76
CA GLY A 46 -1.50 13.13 2.94
C GLY A 46 -1.41 14.31 3.90
N SER A 47 -0.54 14.22 4.90
CA SER A 47 -0.31 15.27 5.90
C SER A 47 1.15 15.24 6.34
N ALA A 48 1.73 16.41 6.63
CA ALA A 48 3.09 16.48 7.14
C ALA A 48 3.20 16.03 8.61
N GLU A 49 2.10 15.96 9.33
CA GLU A 49 2.08 15.68 10.77
C GLU A 49 2.02 14.19 11.10
N THR A 50 1.39 13.39 10.24
CA THR A 50 1.12 11.97 10.49
C THR A 50 1.20 11.15 9.22
N GLU A 51 1.73 9.92 9.33
CA GLU A 51 1.79 8.94 8.23
C GLU A 51 0.44 8.23 8.02
N ASP A 52 -0.55 8.45 8.90
CA ASP A 52 -1.88 7.80 8.84
C ASP A 52 -2.68 8.21 7.60
N TYR A 53 -2.35 9.37 7.00
CA TYR A 53 -2.96 9.86 5.76
C TYR A 53 -2.15 9.52 4.52
N ASP A 54 -1.05 8.77 4.66
CA ASP A 54 -0.23 8.36 3.52
C ASP A 54 -0.99 7.37 2.65
N GLN A 55 -1.04 7.66 1.36
CA GLN A 55 -1.76 6.86 0.38
C GLN A 55 -0.77 6.18 -0.55
N THR A 56 -0.73 4.86 -0.52
CA THR A 56 -0.05 4.09 -1.59
C THR A 56 -0.92 4.19 -2.85
N LEU A 57 -0.44 4.94 -3.84
CA LEU A 57 -1.15 5.19 -5.09
C LEU A 57 -1.13 3.97 -5.99
N ASP A 58 0.04 3.34 -6.12
CA ASP A 58 0.21 2.10 -6.86
C ASP A 58 1.42 1.30 -6.35
N SER A 59 1.39 -0.01 -6.62
CA SER A 59 2.44 -0.96 -6.25
C SER A 59 2.67 -1.95 -7.39
N VAL A 60 3.86 -1.95 -7.97
CA VAL A 60 4.22 -2.81 -9.10
C VAL A 60 5.39 -3.72 -8.75
N LEU A 61 5.29 -4.98 -9.17
CA LEU A 61 6.36 -5.96 -9.07
C LEU A 61 7.09 -6.03 -10.40
N VAL A 62 8.42 -5.91 -10.36
CA VAL A 62 9.29 -5.96 -11.53
C VAL A 62 10.24 -7.14 -11.35
N GLY A 63 9.99 -8.22 -12.09
CA GLY A 63 10.93 -9.33 -12.21
C GLY A 63 10.48 -10.38 -13.25
N PRO A 64 11.37 -11.35 -13.56
CA PRO A 64 12.75 -11.48 -13.07
C PRO A 64 13.69 -10.41 -13.66
N VAL A 65 14.53 -9.81 -12.81
CA VAL A 65 15.44 -8.71 -13.19
C VAL A 65 16.82 -9.27 -13.56
N SER A 66 17.17 -9.20 -14.84
CA SER A 66 18.52 -9.57 -15.30
C SER A 66 19.55 -8.49 -14.98
N GLN A 67 20.82 -8.87 -14.97
CA GLN A 67 21.94 -7.93 -14.94
C GLN A 67 21.84 -6.94 -16.12
N GLY A 68 22.13 -5.67 -15.87
CA GLY A 68 22.14 -4.60 -16.87
C GLY A 68 21.29 -3.40 -16.48
N ARG A 69 21.11 -2.49 -17.44
CA ARG A 69 20.33 -1.26 -17.28
C ARG A 69 18.90 -1.47 -17.77
N HIS A 70 17.94 -1.10 -16.92
CA HIS A 70 16.51 -1.19 -17.16
C HIS A 70 15.87 0.18 -17.07
N MET A 71 14.77 0.36 -17.81
CA MET A 71 13.99 1.57 -17.83
C MET A 71 12.51 1.22 -18.02
N PHE A 72 11.64 1.83 -17.23
CA PHE A 72 10.21 1.68 -17.38
C PHE A 72 9.48 2.95 -16.94
N VAL A 73 8.25 3.12 -17.43
CA VAL A 73 7.35 4.20 -17.00
C VAL A 73 6.44 3.65 -15.92
N PHE A 74 6.49 4.26 -14.75
CA PHE A 74 5.63 3.96 -13.62
C PHE A 74 4.53 5.04 -13.54
N GLN A 75 3.31 4.65 -13.86
CA GLN A 75 2.13 5.50 -13.78
C GLN A 75 1.26 5.06 -12.61
N ALA A 76 0.75 6.02 -11.83
CA ALA A 76 -0.17 5.76 -10.73
C ALA A 76 -1.34 6.76 -10.73
N GLU A 77 -2.51 6.30 -10.31
CA GLU A 77 -3.70 7.14 -10.15
C GLU A 77 -3.47 8.24 -9.09
N PRO A 78 -4.18 9.38 -9.17
CA PRO A 78 -4.05 10.45 -8.17
C PRO A 78 -4.51 9.99 -6.77
N PRO A 79 -4.06 10.65 -5.69
CA PRO A 79 -4.54 10.36 -4.34
C PRO A 79 -6.04 10.65 -4.22
N LYS A 80 -6.70 9.93 -3.30
CA LYS A 80 -8.11 10.16 -2.99
C LYS A 80 -8.24 11.42 -2.14
N PRO A 81 -8.91 12.48 -2.62
CA PRO A 81 -8.98 13.72 -1.86
C PRO A 81 -9.76 13.61 -0.55
N ALA A 82 -10.72 12.67 -0.48
CA ALA A 82 -11.52 12.43 0.72
C ALA A 82 -10.69 11.90 1.92
N LEU A 83 -9.49 11.38 1.66
CA LEU A 83 -8.58 10.88 2.69
C LEU A 83 -7.50 11.90 3.07
N ILE A 84 -7.51 13.10 2.48
CA ILE A 84 -6.54 14.16 2.77
C ILE A 84 -7.22 15.20 3.68
N PRO A 85 -6.61 15.61 4.79
CA PRO A 85 -7.10 16.70 5.61
C PRO A 85 -7.28 17.99 4.78
N GLN A 86 -8.39 18.70 4.96
CA GLN A 86 -8.70 19.86 4.12
C GLN A 86 -7.63 20.97 4.13
N GLY A 87 -6.94 21.13 5.26
CA GLY A 87 -5.84 22.09 5.41
C GLY A 87 -4.56 21.70 4.69
N ASP A 88 -4.37 20.41 4.37
CA ASP A 88 -3.14 19.88 3.76
C ASP A 88 -3.28 19.60 2.25
N ILE A 89 -4.47 19.81 1.69
CA ILE A 89 -4.71 19.66 0.23
C ILE A 89 -3.90 20.70 -0.55
N LEU A 90 -3.86 21.93 -0.05
CA LEU A 90 -3.18 23.07 -0.68
C LEU A 90 -1.84 23.33 0.01
N GLY A 91 -0.88 23.79 -0.78
CA GLY A 91 0.48 24.04 -0.31
C GLY A 91 1.43 22.89 -0.64
N VAL A 92 2.45 22.74 0.20
CA VAL A 92 3.57 21.84 -0.09
C VAL A 92 3.38 20.51 0.63
N THR A 93 3.46 19.44 -0.14
CA THR A 93 3.47 18.05 0.32
C THR A 93 4.60 17.27 -0.36
N VAL A 94 4.66 15.95 -0.19
CA VAL A 94 5.70 15.07 -0.70
C VAL A 94 5.08 13.85 -1.38
N VAL A 95 5.66 13.46 -2.51
CA VAL A 95 5.44 12.14 -3.12
C VAL A 95 6.73 11.33 -3.02
N LEU A 96 6.61 10.08 -2.60
CA LEU A 96 7.70 9.15 -2.39
C LEU A 96 7.61 8.01 -3.40
N ILE A 97 8.74 7.66 -4.00
CA ILE A 97 8.91 6.44 -4.78
C ILE A 97 9.83 5.55 -3.95
N THR A 98 9.32 4.43 -3.50
CA THR A 98 10.11 3.44 -2.76
C THR A 98 10.37 2.22 -3.62
N CYS A 99 11.52 1.60 -3.42
CA CYS A 99 11.81 0.30 -4.00
C CYS A 99 12.31 -0.64 -2.90
N SER A 100 11.68 -1.80 -2.86
CA SER A 100 11.94 -2.86 -1.91
C SER A 100 12.34 -4.14 -2.62
N TYR A 101 13.24 -4.89 -2.01
CA TYR A 101 13.58 -6.25 -2.40
C TYR A 101 13.36 -7.12 -1.18
N ARG A 102 12.62 -8.23 -1.31
CA ARG A 102 12.30 -9.13 -0.17
C ARG A 102 11.64 -8.41 1.00
N SER A 103 10.72 -7.48 0.70
CA SER A 103 10.06 -6.61 1.69
C SER A 103 11.01 -5.71 2.50
N GLN A 104 12.28 -5.56 2.08
CA GLN A 104 13.24 -4.63 2.65
C GLN A 104 13.41 -3.44 1.70
N GLU A 105 13.01 -2.26 2.15
CA GLU A 105 13.20 -1.01 1.40
C GLU A 105 14.69 -0.66 1.36
N PHE A 106 15.26 -0.49 0.16
CA PHE A 106 16.67 -0.10 0.00
C PHE A 106 16.86 1.29 -0.58
N ILE A 107 15.82 1.85 -1.20
CA ILE A 107 15.86 3.22 -1.72
C ILE A 107 14.50 3.88 -1.65
N ARG A 108 14.55 5.18 -1.33
CA ARG A 108 13.41 6.10 -1.32
C ARG A 108 13.80 7.38 -2.05
N VAL A 109 12.99 7.76 -3.03
CA VAL A 109 13.14 9.01 -3.78
C VAL A 109 11.92 9.88 -3.50
N GLY A 110 12.12 10.96 -2.76
CA GLY A 110 11.08 11.93 -2.43
C GLY A 110 11.15 13.17 -3.31
N TYR A 111 9.99 13.61 -3.79
CA TYR A 111 9.80 14.89 -4.46
C TYR A 111 8.85 15.77 -3.66
N TYR A 112 9.20 17.05 -3.52
CA TYR A 112 8.24 18.04 -3.04
C TYR A 112 7.20 18.30 -4.13
N VAL A 113 5.95 18.39 -3.71
CA VAL A 113 4.80 18.65 -4.55
C VAL A 113 4.13 19.91 -4.03
N ASN A 114 3.95 20.91 -4.88
CA ASN A 114 3.21 22.12 -4.55
C ASN A 114 1.84 22.06 -5.21
N ASN A 115 0.78 22.15 -4.42
CA ASN A 115 -0.60 22.20 -4.87
C ASN A 115 -1.13 23.62 -4.71
N GLU A 116 -1.45 24.28 -5.82
CA GLU A 116 -1.95 25.65 -5.83
C GLU A 116 -3.16 25.80 -6.74
N TYR A 117 -4.05 26.74 -6.42
CA TYR A 117 -5.14 27.08 -7.32
C TYR A 117 -4.62 27.89 -8.50
N SER A 118 -5.15 27.61 -9.68
CA SER A 118 -4.86 28.38 -10.89
C SER A 118 -5.58 29.75 -10.90
N ASP A 119 -6.77 29.82 -10.28
CA ASP A 119 -7.68 30.96 -10.36
C ASP A 119 -7.48 31.94 -9.18
N PRO A 120 -7.16 33.23 -9.44
CA PRO A 120 -6.98 34.24 -8.39
C PRO A 120 -8.20 34.46 -7.49
N GLU A 121 -9.40 34.35 -8.05
CA GLU A 121 -10.66 34.51 -7.30
C GLU A 121 -10.84 33.39 -6.25
N LEU A 122 -10.38 32.18 -6.54
CA LEU A 122 -10.43 31.06 -5.59
C LEU A 122 -9.38 31.19 -4.49
N ILE A 123 -8.25 31.82 -4.80
CA ILE A 123 -7.24 32.17 -3.79
C ILE A 123 -7.85 33.18 -2.81
N GLU A 124 -8.45 34.27 -3.31
CA GLU A 124 -9.10 35.28 -2.47
C GLU A 124 -10.29 34.73 -1.67
N CYS A 125 -11.11 33.85 -2.26
CA CYS A 125 -12.23 33.20 -1.56
C CYS A 125 -11.78 32.20 -0.51
N ASN A 126 -10.63 31.55 -0.68
CA ASN A 126 -10.04 30.67 0.32
C ASN A 126 -9.53 31.47 1.54
N GLU A 127 -8.97 32.66 1.30
CA GLU A 127 -8.43 33.52 2.36
C GLU A 127 -9.51 34.34 3.11
N SER A 128 -10.67 34.59 2.48
CA SER A 128 -11.71 35.45 3.03
C SER A 128 -12.70 34.71 3.95
N GLU A 129 -12.43 34.66 5.26
CA GLU A 129 -13.25 34.39 6.49
C GLU A 129 -14.64 33.66 6.44
N LYS A 130 -15.02 33.00 5.36
CA LYS A 130 -16.33 32.36 5.14
C LYS A 130 -16.16 30.98 4.53
N GLN A 131 -15.22 30.18 5.04
CA GLN A 131 -14.98 28.81 4.55
C GLN A 131 -16.03 27.83 5.10
N PRO A 132 -16.89 27.30 4.21
CA PRO A 132 -17.15 25.86 4.19
C PRO A 132 -17.19 25.29 2.76
N THR A 133 -16.61 25.96 1.78
CA THR A 133 -16.65 25.49 0.39
C THR A 133 -15.66 24.34 0.23
N VAL A 134 -16.19 23.14 -0.03
CA VAL A 134 -15.40 21.95 -0.38
C VAL A 134 -14.35 22.32 -1.44
N PRO A 135 -13.05 21.99 -1.22
CA PRO A 135 -11.99 22.32 -2.16
C PRO A 135 -12.33 21.87 -3.59
N GLN A 136 -12.14 22.76 -4.57
CA GLN A 136 -12.40 22.45 -5.97
C GLN A 136 -11.18 21.75 -6.59
N PHE A 137 -11.08 20.43 -6.43
CA PHE A 137 -9.94 19.62 -6.88
C PHE A 137 -9.61 19.75 -8.37
N ASP A 138 -10.63 19.96 -9.21
CA ASP A 138 -10.48 20.13 -10.66
C ASP A 138 -9.64 21.35 -11.05
N LYS A 139 -9.50 22.32 -10.13
CA LYS A 139 -8.80 23.58 -10.36
C LYS A 139 -7.47 23.69 -9.62
N VAL A 140 -7.10 22.64 -8.89
CA VAL A 140 -5.82 22.54 -8.21
C VAL A 140 -4.78 22.05 -9.21
N MET A 141 -3.72 22.84 -9.38
CA MET A 141 -2.54 22.48 -10.15
C MET A 141 -1.48 21.92 -9.22
N ARG A 142 -0.98 20.76 -9.59
CA ARG A 142 0.11 20.03 -8.93
C ARG A 142 1.40 20.30 -9.67
N ASN A 143 2.39 20.84 -8.95
CA ASN A 143 3.75 21.02 -9.45
C ASN A 143 4.76 20.23 -8.61
N ILE A 144 5.35 19.22 -9.21
CA ILE A 144 6.39 18.38 -8.63
C ILE A 144 7.75 19.04 -8.85
N LEU A 145 8.46 19.35 -7.77
CA LEU A 145 9.80 19.93 -7.79
C LEU A 145 10.85 18.89 -8.20
N HIS A 146 10.87 18.55 -9.48
CA HIS A 146 11.76 17.52 -10.04
C HIS A 146 13.25 17.87 -9.99
N SER A 147 13.60 19.14 -9.77
CA SER A 147 15.00 19.63 -9.78
C SER A 147 15.79 19.27 -8.52
N LYS A 148 15.12 18.95 -7.40
CA LYS A 148 15.76 18.67 -6.11
C LYS A 148 15.17 17.43 -5.44
N PRO A 149 15.33 16.24 -6.03
CA PRO A 149 14.90 15.00 -5.39
C PRO A 149 15.67 14.76 -4.09
N ARG A 150 14.98 14.19 -3.10
CA ARG A 150 15.58 13.70 -1.86
C ARG A 150 15.73 12.20 -1.96
N VAL A 151 16.98 11.73 -2.05
CA VAL A 151 17.28 10.30 -2.17
C VAL A 151 17.84 9.79 -0.86
N THR A 152 17.12 8.83 -0.26
CA THR A 152 17.57 8.09 0.93
C THR A 152 17.85 6.65 0.52
N ARG A 153 18.97 6.10 0.99
CA ARG A 153 19.39 4.72 0.69
C ARG A 153 19.55 3.96 1.99
N PHE A 154 19.09 2.72 2.00
CA PHE A 154 19.22 1.81 3.12
C PHE A 154 20.05 0.60 2.69
N THR A 155 20.82 0.06 3.63
CA THR A 155 21.53 -1.20 3.42
C THR A 155 20.57 -2.34 3.74
N ILE A 156 20.43 -3.27 2.82
CA ILE A 156 19.60 -4.47 2.97
C ILE A 156 20.42 -5.72 2.70
N ASP A 157 19.88 -6.87 3.11
CA ASP A 157 20.43 -8.18 2.80
C ASP A 157 19.94 -8.65 1.41
N TRP A 158 20.88 -8.82 0.48
CA TRP A 158 20.60 -9.16 -0.92
C TRP A 158 20.71 -10.66 -1.24
N ASP A 159 21.29 -11.43 -0.31
CA ASP A 159 21.54 -12.85 -0.47
C ASP A 159 20.52 -13.65 0.35
N ASP A 160 20.34 -14.92 0.00
CA ASP A 160 19.53 -15.81 0.80
C ASP A 160 20.15 -15.97 2.19
N PRO A 161 19.34 -15.94 3.27
CA PRO A 161 19.84 -16.37 4.56
C PRO A 161 20.41 -17.78 4.37
N PRO A 162 21.62 -18.07 4.88
CA PRO A 162 22.16 -19.40 4.77
C PRO A 162 21.13 -20.37 5.35
N LEU A 163 20.76 -21.38 4.56
CA LEU A 163 19.96 -22.48 5.06
C LEU A 163 20.67 -22.99 6.31
N VAL A 164 20.06 -22.77 7.48
CA VAL A 164 20.48 -23.42 8.71
C VAL A 164 20.19 -24.90 8.48
N ASP A 165 21.20 -25.61 7.99
CA ASP A 165 21.20 -27.06 7.91
C ASP A 165 20.85 -27.56 9.31
N SER A 166 19.61 -28.04 9.46
CA SER A 166 19.13 -28.70 10.69
C SER A 166 19.71 -30.12 10.81
N GLU A 167 20.93 -30.33 10.31
CA GLU A 167 21.62 -31.61 10.28
C GLU A 167 22.90 -31.57 11.12
N ASN A 168 22.75 -31.47 12.45
CA ASN A 168 23.71 -32.12 13.35
C ASN A 168 23.15 -32.34 14.76
N ILE A 169 22.08 -33.12 14.89
CA ILE A 169 21.83 -33.87 16.12
C ILE A 169 22.37 -35.27 15.88
N ALA A 170 23.53 -35.56 16.47
CA ALA A 170 24.08 -36.91 16.49
C ALA A 170 23.04 -37.88 17.13
N PRO A 171 22.70 -39.01 16.51
CA PRO A 171 21.85 -40.01 17.14
C PRO A 171 22.69 -40.78 18.17
N THR A 172 22.60 -40.38 19.44
CA THR A 172 23.10 -41.21 20.53
C THR A 172 22.18 -42.42 20.67
N ALA A 173 22.69 -43.60 20.33
CA ALA A 173 21.98 -44.87 20.42
C ALA A 173 21.42 -45.13 21.84
N PRO A 174 20.24 -45.76 21.97
CA PRO A 174 19.66 -46.09 23.27
C PRO A 174 20.37 -47.32 23.85
N ASN A 175 21.02 -47.16 25.01
CA ASN A 175 21.49 -48.30 25.80
C ASN A 175 20.39 -48.73 26.77
N ILE A 176 20.01 -50.00 26.67
CA ILE A 176 18.99 -50.68 27.45
C ILE A 176 19.57 -51.03 28.82
N GLN A 177 18.91 -50.61 29.91
CA GLN A 177 18.92 -51.36 31.17
C GLN A 177 17.49 -51.48 31.71
N GLN A 178 17.12 -52.74 31.94
CA GLN A 178 15.83 -53.21 32.42
C GLN A 178 15.63 -52.86 33.89
N GLU A 179 14.41 -52.51 34.28
CA GLU A 179 13.83 -52.95 35.56
C GLU A 179 12.33 -53.20 35.40
N GLN A 180 11.92 -54.40 35.85
CA GLN A 180 10.59 -54.97 35.71
C GLN A 180 9.61 -54.39 36.74
N SER A 181 8.36 -54.19 36.35
CA SER A 181 7.19 -54.63 37.14
C SER A 181 5.89 -54.50 36.34
N THR A 182 5.24 -55.67 36.10
CA THR A 182 3.81 -56.00 36.27
C THR A 182 2.77 -54.87 36.10
N SER A 183 1.65 -54.99 35.38
CA SER A 183 0.79 -56.14 35.08
C SER A 183 -0.46 -55.69 34.28
N LEU A 184 -1.02 -56.60 33.47
CA LEU A 184 -2.45 -56.71 33.05
C LEU A 184 -3.00 -55.58 32.15
N SER A 185 -3.97 -55.75 31.25
CA SER A 185 -4.56 -56.83 30.45
C SER A 185 -5.73 -56.16 29.70
N ASN A 186 -6.02 -56.56 28.47
CA ASN A 186 -7.29 -56.33 27.74
C ASN A 186 -7.60 -54.86 27.37
N GLY A 187 -8.22 -54.52 26.24
CA GLY A 187 -8.87 -55.30 25.20
C GLY A 187 -9.88 -54.38 24.49
N ALA A 188 -9.76 -54.31 23.16
CA ALA A 188 -10.83 -54.25 22.18
C ALA A 188 -11.87 -53.09 22.11
N LYS A 189 -12.17 -52.77 20.83
CA LYS A 189 -13.40 -52.21 20.23
C LYS A 189 -13.47 -50.68 20.10
N ASP A 190 -13.41 -50.16 18.88
CA ASP A 190 -14.50 -50.06 17.87
C ASP A 190 -15.72 -49.29 18.38
N HIS A 191 -15.89 -48.04 17.91
CA HIS A 191 -17.17 -47.67 17.32
C HIS A 191 -17.10 -46.49 16.34
N MET A 192 -17.70 -46.74 15.20
CA MET A 192 -18.03 -45.88 14.06
C MET A 192 -19.25 -44.98 14.34
N MET A 193 -19.32 -43.87 13.58
CA MET A 193 -20.51 -43.22 12.98
C MET A 193 -21.68 -42.77 13.89
N LYS A 194 -22.17 -41.54 13.70
CA LYS A 194 -23.24 -41.27 12.71
C LYS A 194 -23.60 -39.79 12.56
N ALA A 195 -24.04 -39.47 11.35
CA ALA A 195 -24.70 -38.26 10.91
C ALA A 195 -26.13 -38.11 11.48
N GLY A 196 -26.65 -36.89 11.43
CA GLY A 196 -28.05 -36.54 11.63
C GLY A 196 -28.42 -35.40 10.68
N GLU A 197 -29.49 -35.61 9.93
CA GLU A 197 -29.98 -34.87 8.76
C GLU A 197 -31.42 -34.37 9.06
N TYR A 198 -31.93 -33.46 8.21
CA TYR A 198 -33.33 -32.99 8.05
C TYR A 198 -33.86 -31.89 8.99
N VAL A 199 -34.81 -31.00 8.63
CA VAL A 199 -35.83 -30.93 7.55
C VAL A 199 -36.20 -29.45 7.26
N ALA A 200 -36.70 -29.15 6.06
CA ALA A 200 -37.40 -27.92 5.65
C ALA A 200 -38.90 -27.87 6.03
N GLY A 201 -39.54 -26.68 6.02
CA GLY A 201 -41.01 -26.49 6.01
C GLY A 201 -41.51 -25.07 6.31
N PRO A 202 -42.74 -24.64 5.88
CA PRO A 202 -42.95 -23.42 5.08
C PRO A 202 -44.03 -22.39 5.57
N ASN A 203 -44.19 -21.28 4.81
CA ASN A 203 -45.33 -20.31 4.70
C ASN A 203 -45.62 -19.42 5.95
N ASN A 204 -46.07 -18.15 5.91
CA ASN A 204 -47.09 -17.51 5.06
C ASN A 204 -47.19 -15.97 5.31
N THR A 205 -47.58 -15.20 4.28
CA THR A 205 -48.54 -14.06 4.22
C THR A 205 -48.49 -12.79 5.12
N ASP A 206 -48.69 -11.67 4.41
CA ASP A 206 -49.55 -10.50 4.72
C ASP A 206 -48.95 -9.18 5.28
N SER A 207 -48.81 -8.24 4.33
CA SER A 207 -49.57 -6.97 4.25
C SER A 207 -49.18 -5.72 5.08
N ASN A 208 -48.99 -4.65 4.31
CA ASN A 208 -49.57 -3.31 4.46
C ASN A 208 -48.83 -2.17 5.19
N SER A 209 -48.66 -1.09 4.41
CA SER A 209 -48.88 0.34 4.73
C SER A 209 -48.01 1.03 5.79
N SER A 210 -47.21 2.02 5.37
CA SER A 210 -47.58 3.46 5.43
C SER A 210 -46.33 4.34 5.39
N ILE A 211 -46.25 5.17 4.36
CA ILE A 211 -45.37 6.34 4.25
C ILE A 211 -46.03 7.48 5.06
N PRO A 212 -45.29 8.29 5.84
CA PRO A 212 -45.75 9.61 6.21
C PRO A 212 -45.11 10.68 5.31
N ASP A 213 -45.97 11.40 4.59
CA ASP A 213 -45.71 12.72 4.05
C ASP A 213 -45.39 13.71 5.20
N TYR A 214 -44.39 14.56 5.01
CA TYR A 214 -44.37 15.89 5.63
C TYR A 214 -43.91 16.92 4.59
N VAL A 215 -44.90 17.61 4.05
CA VAL A 215 -44.80 18.90 3.37
C VAL A 215 -44.69 19.96 4.46
N GLN A 216 -43.74 20.91 4.38
CA GLN A 216 -44.05 22.35 4.25
C GLN A 216 -42.79 23.24 4.30
N ASP A 217 -42.63 24.02 3.23
CA ASP A 217 -42.37 25.47 3.17
C ASP A 217 -41.34 26.11 4.11
N MET A 218 -40.24 26.62 3.53
CA MET A 218 -39.78 27.98 3.80
C MET A 218 -38.90 28.51 2.66
N GLU A 219 -39.54 29.24 1.74
CA GLU A 219 -38.90 30.37 1.07
C GLU A 219 -38.67 31.48 2.10
N CYS A 220 -37.49 32.11 2.09
CA CYS A 220 -37.31 33.50 2.52
C CYS A 220 -35.96 34.03 2.02
N HIS A 221 -36.07 34.97 1.08
CA HIS A 221 -35.25 36.16 0.81
C HIS A 221 -33.73 36.15 0.95
#